data_AF-A0A3B4FWG5-F1
#
_entry.id   AF-A0A3B4FWG5-F1
#
_cell.length_a   1.000
_cell.length_b   1.000
_cell.length_c   1.000
_cell.angle_alpha   90.00
_cell.angle_beta   90.00
_cell.angle_gamma   90.00
#
_symmetry.space_group_name_H-M   'P 1'
#
loop_
_entity.id
_entity.type
_entity.pdbx_description
1 polymer ?
#
loop_
_entity_poly.entity_id
_entity_poly.type
_entity_poly.pdbx_seq_one_letter_code
_entity_poly.pdbx_strand_id
1 'polypeptide(L)'
;MEKSLEEKEGANSAVSRIARAQYESLTCAFHSAMTDYSKAEEVQRNTCRVRIQRQASILGKEITDEQLDALVDKGGEGWAELSQGLQNQSVRSCRTALCEIKGRHKDLVELEARMKEIHELFLQMAILVEEQGSMLNNIEAHVCNTVEYIEKVHVHMKKAIQYKRKNPFLHVGMRWGTVYIPGWPSG
;
A
#
# COMPACT_ATOMS: atom_id res chain seq x y z
N MET A 1 5.21 3.70 16.49
CA MET A 1 3.79 3.39 16.79
C MET A 1 3.64 1.97 17.33
N GLU A 2 4.29 0.97 16.72
CA GLU A 2 4.33 -0.41 17.23
C GLU A 2 4.99 -0.53 18.61
N LYS A 3 6.23 -0.04 18.79
CA LYS A 3 6.93 -0.01 20.10
C LYS A 3 6.10 0.63 21.23
N SER A 4 5.39 1.72 20.94
CA SER A 4 4.55 2.44 21.90
C SER A 4 3.25 1.72 22.28
N LEU A 5 2.77 0.77 21.46
CA LEU A 5 1.60 -0.07 21.74
C LEU A 5 2.02 -1.35 22.47
N GLU A 6 3.17 -1.92 22.13
CA GLU A 6 3.77 -3.06 22.83
C GLU A 6 4.12 -2.74 24.28
N GLU A 7 4.58 -1.50 24.56
CA GLU A 7 4.86 -1.02 25.92
C GLU A 7 3.59 -0.85 26.78
N LYS A 8 2.43 -0.57 26.18
CA LYS A 8 1.17 -0.29 26.92
C LYS A 8 0.29 -1.52 27.13
N GLU A 9 0.16 -2.36 26.12
CA GLU A 9 -0.79 -3.49 26.13
C GLU A 9 -0.07 -4.85 26.26
N GLY A 10 1.26 -4.87 26.13
CA GLY A 10 2.08 -6.07 26.07
C GLY A 10 2.19 -6.65 24.66
N ALA A 11 3.37 -7.14 24.29
CA ALA A 11 3.71 -7.59 22.93
C ALA A 11 2.78 -8.69 22.34
N ASN A 12 2.11 -9.46 23.21
CA ASN A 12 1.20 -10.55 22.84
C ASN A 12 -0.28 -10.21 22.95
N SER A 13 -0.63 -8.96 23.23
CA SER A 13 -2.03 -8.53 23.27
C SER A 13 -2.69 -8.68 21.90
N ALA A 14 -4.01 -8.89 21.88
CA ALA A 14 -4.77 -8.92 20.64
C ALA A 14 -4.63 -7.60 19.86
N VAL A 15 -4.57 -6.47 20.57
CA VAL A 15 -4.41 -5.13 19.98
C VAL A 15 -3.05 -5.00 19.28
N SER A 16 -1.95 -5.38 19.94
CA SER A 16 -0.60 -5.34 19.34
C SER A 16 -0.50 -6.23 18.11
N ARG A 17 -1.11 -7.42 18.13
CA ARG A 17 -1.12 -8.35 16.99
C ARG A 17 -1.93 -7.82 15.81
N ILE A 18 -3.10 -7.22 16.07
CA ILE A 18 -3.92 -6.59 15.03
C ILE A 18 -3.19 -5.39 14.43
N ALA A 19 -2.60 -4.52 15.25
CA ALA A 19 -1.86 -3.35 14.79
C ALA A 19 -0.69 -3.74 13.89
N ARG A 20 0.07 -4.77 14.26
CA ARG A 20 1.19 -5.31 13.47
C ARG A 20 0.72 -5.86 12.12
N ALA A 21 -0.31 -6.69 12.12
CA ALA A 21 -0.89 -7.23 10.88
C ALA A 21 -1.41 -6.14 9.93
N GLN A 22 -2.02 -5.08 10.48
CA GLN A 22 -2.45 -3.94 9.68
C GLN A 22 -1.28 -3.15 9.12
N TYR A 23 -0.24 -2.90 9.92
CA TYR A 23 0.96 -2.20 9.50
C TYR A 23 1.67 -2.93 8.35
N GLU A 24 1.85 -4.25 8.46
CA GLU A 24 2.45 -5.06 7.40
C GLU A 24 1.61 -5.06 6.14
N SER A 25 0.30 -5.29 6.26
CA SER A 25 -0.62 -5.26 5.12
C SER A 25 -0.56 -3.92 4.38
N LEU A 26 -0.54 -2.80 5.11
CA LEU A 26 -0.40 -1.46 4.55
C LEU A 26 0.97 -1.27 3.88
N THR A 27 2.05 -1.78 4.48
CA THR A 27 3.41 -1.70 3.92
C THR A 27 3.50 -2.47 2.60
N CYS A 28 2.99 -3.69 2.54
CA CYS A 28 2.92 -4.49 1.31
C CYS A 28 2.08 -3.83 0.22
N ALA A 29 0.92 -3.26 0.59
CA ALA A 29 0.07 -2.54 -0.34
C ALA A 29 0.78 -1.27 -0.87
N PHE A 30 1.45 -0.51 0.00
CA PHE A 30 2.23 0.67 -0.37
C PHE A 30 3.39 0.30 -1.30
N HIS A 31 4.16 -0.73 -0.97
CA HIS A 31 5.23 -1.24 -1.83
C HIS A 31 4.72 -1.59 -3.23
N SER A 32 3.59 -2.31 -3.30
CA SER A 32 2.99 -2.72 -4.57
C SER A 32 2.58 -1.51 -5.39
N ALA A 33 1.89 -0.54 -4.77
CA ALA A 33 1.48 0.70 -5.44
C ALA A 33 2.68 1.52 -5.94
N MET A 34 3.75 1.64 -5.14
CA MET A 34 4.99 2.34 -5.53
C MET A 34 5.70 1.64 -6.68
N THR A 35 5.71 0.30 -6.68
CA THR A 35 6.28 -0.51 -7.77
C THR A 35 5.52 -0.30 -9.07
N ASP A 36 4.19 -0.30 -9.02
CA ASP A 36 3.35 -0.07 -10.20
C ASP A 36 3.49 1.37 -10.71
N TYR A 37 3.58 2.34 -9.80
CA TYR A 37 3.86 3.73 -10.15
C TYR A 37 5.24 3.89 -10.81
N SER A 38 6.29 3.28 -10.25
CA SER A 38 7.64 3.29 -10.84
C SER A 38 7.66 2.72 -12.26
N LYS A 39 6.95 1.63 -12.51
CA LYS A 39 6.83 1.04 -13.86
C LYS A 39 6.12 2.00 -14.82
N ALA A 40 5.05 2.66 -14.37
CA ALA A 40 4.32 3.62 -15.20
C ALA A 40 5.19 4.83 -15.56
N GLU A 41 5.95 5.36 -14.61
CA GLU A 41 6.92 6.43 -14.84
C GLU A 41 8.02 6.00 -15.83
N GLU A 42 8.57 4.78 -15.70
CA GLU A 42 9.58 4.29 -16.63
C GLU A 42 9.04 4.16 -18.08
N VAL A 43 7.79 3.71 -18.25
CA VAL A 43 7.12 3.67 -19.56
C VAL A 43 6.94 5.09 -20.12
N GLN A 44 6.53 6.04 -19.29
CA GLN A 44 6.37 7.44 -19.71
C GLN A 44 7.70 8.08 -20.09
N ARG A 45 8.78 7.79 -19.34
CA ARG A 45 10.16 8.21 -19.65
C ARG A 45 10.56 7.76 -21.04
N ASN A 46 10.47 6.45 -21.30
CA ASN A 46 10.85 5.86 -22.57
C ASN A 46 10.02 6.43 -23.73
N THR A 47 8.73 6.65 -23.50
CA THR A 47 7.84 7.29 -24.48
C THR A 47 8.27 8.72 -24.81
N CYS A 48 8.66 9.51 -23.80
CA CYS A 48 9.15 10.87 -24.02
C CYS A 48 10.49 10.88 -24.78
N ARG A 49 11.41 9.97 -24.43
CA ARG A 49 12.71 9.83 -25.13
C ARG A 49 12.53 9.56 -26.62
N VAL A 50 11.77 8.51 -26.95
CA VAL A 50 11.50 8.12 -28.34
C VAL A 50 10.84 9.26 -29.13
N ARG A 51 9.93 10.01 -28.49
CA ARG A 51 9.28 11.17 -29.13
C ARG A 51 10.27 12.32 -29.40
N ILE A 52 11.15 12.64 -28.45
CA ILE A 52 12.18 13.66 -28.64
C ILE A 52 13.12 13.26 -29.77
N GLN A 53 13.64 12.04 -29.75
CA GLN A 53 14.54 11.52 -30.79
C GLN A 53 13.89 11.56 -32.17
N ARG A 54 12.65 11.10 -32.29
CA ARG A 54 11.89 11.14 -33.54
C ARG A 54 11.68 12.57 -34.05
N GLN A 55 11.26 13.49 -33.19
CA GLN A 55 11.05 14.88 -33.58
C GLN A 55 12.37 15.59 -33.93
N ALA A 56 13.46 15.27 -33.24
CA ALA A 56 14.78 15.79 -33.58
C ALA A 56 15.29 15.24 -34.93
N SER A 57 15.05 13.96 -35.22
CA SER A 57 15.39 13.34 -36.51
C SER A 57 14.61 13.99 -37.67
N ILE A 58 13.34 14.36 -37.47
CA ILE A 58 12.55 15.16 -38.44
C ILE A 58 13.20 16.53 -38.70
N LEU A 59 13.85 17.11 -37.68
CA LEU A 59 14.65 18.33 -37.77
C LEU A 59 16.10 18.07 -38.24
N GLY A 60 16.36 16.88 -38.79
CA GLY A 60 17.66 16.47 -39.33
C GLY A 60 18.78 16.36 -38.29
N LYS A 61 18.44 16.18 -37.01
CA LYS A 61 19.41 15.95 -35.92
C LYS A 61 19.13 14.62 -35.24
N GLU A 62 20.08 13.70 -35.35
CA GLU A 62 20.09 12.47 -34.55
C GLU A 62 20.59 12.80 -33.13
N ILE A 63 19.89 12.29 -32.11
CA ILE A 63 20.23 12.48 -30.69
C ILE A 63 20.36 11.08 -30.08
N THR A 64 21.53 10.76 -29.54
CA THR A 64 21.73 9.48 -28.85
C THR A 64 21.10 9.49 -27.46
N ASP A 65 20.93 8.32 -26.86
CA ASP A 65 20.40 8.21 -25.50
C ASP A 65 21.29 8.94 -24.48
N GLU A 66 22.62 8.82 -24.61
CA GLU A 66 23.57 9.46 -23.69
C GLU A 66 23.54 10.98 -23.83
N GLN A 67 23.36 11.49 -25.05
CA GLN A 67 23.18 12.93 -25.27
C GLN A 67 21.86 13.40 -24.65
N LEU A 68 20.79 12.62 -24.79
CA LEU A 68 19.51 12.96 -24.20
C LEU A 68 19.58 12.99 -22.67
N ASP A 69 20.27 12.03 -22.05
CA ASP A 69 20.53 12.01 -20.61
C ASP A 69 21.25 13.28 -20.15
N ALA A 70 22.34 13.65 -20.84
CA ALA A 70 23.08 14.87 -20.53
C ALA A 70 22.21 16.15 -20.67
N LEU A 71 21.29 16.19 -21.63
CA LEU A 71 20.38 17.33 -21.82
C LEU A 71 19.28 17.39 -20.75
N VAL A 72 18.90 16.25 -20.18
CA VAL A 72 17.94 16.15 -19.09
C VAL A 72 18.58 16.54 -17.77
N ASP A 73 19.80 16.07 -17.52
CA ASP A 73 20.58 16.41 -16.32
C ASP A 73 20.84 17.91 -16.17
N LYS A 74 21.07 18.60 -17.31
CA LYS A 74 21.24 20.06 -17.36
C LYS A 74 19.92 20.84 -17.23
N GLY A 75 18.77 20.17 -17.17
CA GLY A 75 17.46 20.81 -17.06
C GLY A 75 17.24 21.90 -18.12
N GLY A 76 16.88 23.11 -17.67
CA GLY A 76 16.58 24.25 -18.56
C GLY A 76 17.75 24.68 -19.46
N GLU A 77 19.00 24.50 -19.01
CA GLU A 77 20.19 24.79 -19.81
C GLU A 77 20.36 23.76 -20.94
N GLY A 78 20.03 22.50 -20.68
CA GLY A 78 20.00 21.45 -21.69
C GLY A 78 19.00 21.74 -22.81
N TRP A 79 17.82 22.27 -22.48
CA TRP A 79 16.89 22.76 -23.51
C TRP A 79 17.49 23.88 -24.36
N ALA A 80 18.20 24.84 -23.75
CA ALA A 80 18.83 25.93 -24.49
C ALA A 80 19.85 25.40 -25.51
N GLU A 81 20.74 24.49 -25.09
CA GLU A 81 21.73 23.82 -25.94
C GLU A 81 21.06 23.03 -27.08
N LEU A 82 20.02 22.26 -26.76
CA LEU A 82 19.27 21.49 -27.76
C LEU A 82 18.62 22.41 -28.80
N SER A 83 17.95 23.47 -28.34
CA SER A 83 17.21 24.40 -29.20
C SER A 83 18.13 25.19 -30.13
N GLN A 84 19.31 25.60 -29.67
CA GLN A 84 20.31 26.27 -30.51
C GLN A 84 20.79 25.35 -31.64
N GLY A 85 21.04 24.08 -31.33
CA GLY A 85 21.44 23.09 -32.34
C GLY A 85 20.36 22.79 -33.39
N LEU A 86 19.09 23.06 -33.09
CA LEU A 86 17.94 22.80 -33.96
C LEU A 86 17.48 24.04 -34.76
N GLN A 87 17.83 25.26 -34.32
CA GLN A 87 17.43 26.52 -34.96
C GLN A 87 18.07 26.79 -36.33
N ASN A 88 19.08 26.01 -36.71
CA ASN A 88 19.80 26.18 -37.99
C ASN A 88 19.00 25.70 -39.22
N GLN A 89 17.82 25.08 -39.05
CA GLN A 89 16.98 24.61 -40.16
C GLN A 89 15.70 25.43 -40.31
N SER A 90 15.45 25.93 -41.51
CA SER A 90 14.39 26.90 -41.80
C SER A 90 13.02 26.28 -42.11
N VAL A 91 11.98 27.11 -41.84
CA VAL A 91 10.60 27.11 -42.38
C VAL A 91 9.54 26.20 -41.72
N ARG A 92 8.76 26.82 -40.80
CA ARG A 92 7.41 26.50 -40.28
C ARG A 92 7.09 25.10 -39.75
N SER A 93 7.38 24.01 -40.46
CA SER A 93 7.26 22.63 -39.96
C SER A 93 8.14 22.42 -38.71
N CYS A 94 9.28 23.14 -38.68
CA CYS A 94 10.21 23.16 -37.57
C CYS A 94 9.59 23.67 -36.25
N ARG A 95 8.63 24.60 -36.29
CA ARG A 95 8.10 25.22 -35.06
C ARG A 95 7.25 24.25 -34.24
N THR A 96 6.42 23.44 -34.89
CA THR A 96 5.58 22.46 -34.18
C THR A 96 6.44 21.38 -33.55
N ALA A 97 7.40 20.83 -34.30
CA ALA A 97 8.36 19.86 -33.78
C ALA A 97 9.18 20.42 -32.60
N LEU A 98 9.66 21.67 -32.69
CA LEU A 98 10.36 22.34 -31.58
C LEU A 98 9.48 22.50 -30.34
N CYS A 99 8.22 22.89 -30.50
CA CYS A 99 7.28 22.99 -29.37
C CYS A 99 7.02 21.62 -28.72
N GLU A 100 6.87 20.58 -29.54
CA GLU A 100 6.70 19.21 -29.04
C GLU A 100 7.95 18.74 -28.28
N ILE A 101 9.15 18.95 -28.83
CA ILE A 101 10.41 18.61 -28.16
C ILE A 101 10.53 19.36 -26.84
N LYS A 102 10.24 20.67 -26.82
CA LYS A 102 10.29 21.48 -25.60
C LYS A 102 9.35 20.93 -24.51
N GLY A 103 8.11 20.62 -24.89
CA GLY A 103 7.13 20.05 -23.96
C GLY A 103 7.61 18.72 -23.40
N ARG A 104 8.09 17.82 -24.26
CA ARG A 104 8.59 16.50 -23.84
C ARG A 104 9.86 16.57 -23.02
N HIS A 105 10.77 17.50 -23.32
CA HIS A 105 11.97 17.72 -22.52
C HIS A 105 11.59 18.16 -21.10
N LYS A 106 10.65 19.10 -20.98
CA LYS A 106 10.10 19.50 -19.69
C LYS A 106 9.46 18.32 -18.94
N ASP A 107 8.60 17.54 -19.61
CA ASP A 107 7.99 16.35 -19.01
C ASP A 107 9.04 15.36 -18.51
N LEU A 108 10.14 15.18 -19.26
CA LEU A 108 11.21 14.25 -18.92
C LEU A 108 12.01 14.73 -17.70
N VAL A 109 12.31 16.03 -17.61
CA VAL A 109 12.95 16.63 -16.43
C VAL A 109 12.08 16.47 -15.18
N GLU A 110 10.77 16.72 -15.29
CA GLU A 110 9.83 16.53 -14.18
C GLU A 110 9.72 15.05 -13.80
N LEU A 111 9.79 14.15 -14.77
CA LEU A 111 9.75 12.71 -14.54
C LEU A 111 10.98 12.21 -13.79
N GLU A 112 12.18 12.67 -14.12
CA GLU A 112 13.40 12.32 -13.38
C GLU A 112 13.34 12.76 -11.92
N ALA A 113 12.73 13.92 -11.63
CA ALA A 113 12.49 14.36 -10.26
C ALA A 113 11.55 13.39 -9.51
N ARG A 114 10.42 13.01 -10.13
CA ARG A 114 9.48 12.04 -9.54
C ARG A 114 10.10 10.66 -9.35
N MET A 115 10.93 10.19 -10.28
CA MET A 115 11.65 8.93 -10.14
C MET A 115 12.63 8.94 -8.95
N LYS A 116 13.29 10.08 -8.69
CA LYS A 116 14.15 10.25 -7.50
C LYS A 116 13.33 10.19 -6.20
N GLU A 117 12.15 10.80 -6.18
CA GLU A 117 11.24 10.71 -5.02
C GLU A 117 10.79 9.27 -4.74
N ILE A 118 10.41 8.52 -5.78
CA ILE A 118 10.07 7.09 -5.66
C ILE A 118 11.25 6.28 -5.13
N HIS A 119 12.46 6.55 -5.63
CA HIS A 119 13.67 5.86 -5.18
C HIS A 119 13.95 6.11 -3.70
N GLU A 120 13.80 7.35 -3.23
CA GLU A 120 13.93 7.70 -1.81
C GLU A 120 12.91 6.95 -0.95
N LEU A 121 11.66 6.84 -1.41
CA LEU A 121 10.63 6.04 -0.71
C LEU A 121 10.99 4.55 -0.66
N PHE A 122 11.61 4.00 -1.71
CA PHE A 122 12.11 2.62 -1.69
C PHE A 122 13.26 2.43 -0.69
N LEU A 123 14.18 3.39 -0.57
CA LEU A 123 15.26 3.35 0.41
C LEU A 123 14.72 3.37 1.84
N GLN A 124 13.76 4.25 2.12
CA GLN A 124 13.10 4.32 3.43
C GLN A 124 12.39 3.00 3.77
N MET A 125 11.74 2.38 2.79
CA MET A 125 11.07 1.10 2.99
C MET A 125 12.03 -0.07 3.12
N ALA A 126 13.19 -0.06 2.43
CA ALA A 126 14.22 -1.08 2.58
C ALA A 126 14.77 -1.12 4.01
N ILE A 127 14.97 0.04 4.63
CA ILE A 127 15.36 0.16 6.05
C ILE A 127 14.28 -0.45 6.96
N LEU A 128 13.00 -0.22 6.67
CA LEU A 128 11.89 -0.76 7.45
C LEU A 128 11.73 -2.29 7.29
N VAL A 129 12.02 -2.85 6.11
CA VAL A 129 11.91 -4.30 5.85
C VAL A 129 13.07 -5.08 6.47
N GLU A 130 14.28 -4.52 6.50
CA GLU A 130 15.44 -5.15 7.16
C GLU A 130 15.23 -5.31 8.68
N GLU A 131 14.48 -4.39 9.31
CA GLU A 131 14.09 -4.50 10.73
C GLU A 131 12.97 -5.54 10.98
N GLN A 132 12.31 -6.07 9.93
CA GLN A 132 11.08 -6.89 10.03
C GLN A 132 11.18 -8.32 9.45
N GLY A 133 12.35 -8.79 9.01
CA GLY A 133 12.52 -10.10 8.34
C GLY A 133 12.01 -11.34 9.13
N SER A 134 11.84 -11.26 10.45
CA SER A 134 11.23 -12.33 11.28
C SER A 134 9.72 -12.21 11.49
N MET A 135 9.10 -11.10 11.07
CA MET A 135 7.74 -10.71 11.43
C MET A 135 6.67 -11.33 10.51
N LEU A 136 6.95 -11.37 9.20
CA LEU A 136 6.07 -11.94 8.17
C LEU A 136 5.74 -13.43 8.42
N ASN A 137 6.72 -14.19 8.91
CA ASN A 137 6.54 -15.61 9.27
C ASN A 137 5.72 -15.80 10.56
N ASN A 138 5.74 -14.81 11.46
CA ASN A 138 4.94 -14.82 12.68
C ASN A 138 3.48 -14.42 12.40
N ILE A 139 3.18 -13.64 11.36
CA ILE A 139 1.81 -13.20 11.07
C ILE A 139 0.94 -14.32 10.52
N GLU A 140 1.44 -15.10 9.56
CA GLU A 140 0.70 -16.28 9.08
C GLU A 140 0.38 -17.23 10.25
N ALA A 141 1.38 -17.50 11.09
CA ALA A 141 1.21 -18.30 12.30
C ALA A 141 0.21 -17.67 13.28
N HIS A 142 0.29 -16.36 13.55
CA HIS A 142 -0.58 -15.70 14.53
C HIS A 142 -2.01 -15.47 14.02
N VAL A 143 -2.23 -15.16 12.74
CA VAL A 143 -3.58 -15.02 12.17
C VAL A 143 -4.27 -16.38 12.15
N CYS A 144 -3.59 -17.45 11.71
CA CYS A 144 -4.11 -18.82 11.81
C CYS A 144 -4.48 -19.18 13.26
N ASN A 145 -3.59 -18.90 14.22
CA ASN A 145 -3.86 -19.20 15.63
C ASN A 145 -5.02 -18.38 16.21
N THR A 146 -5.23 -17.13 15.79
CA THR A 146 -6.38 -16.31 16.23
C THR A 146 -7.69 -16.83 15.66
N VAL A 147 -7.70 -17.20 14.38
CA VAL A 147 -8.88 -17.79 13.73
C VAL A 147 -9.26 -19.10 14.45
N GLU A 148 -8.28 -19.96 14.74
CA GLU A 148 -8.49 -21.20 15.48
C GLU A 148 -9.02 -20.94 16.92
N TYR A 149 -8.50 -19.90 17.60
CA TYR A 149 -8.97 -19.53 18.93
C TYR A 149 -10.43 -19.02 18.92
N ILE A 150 -10.80 -18.17 17.95
CA ILE A 150 -12.18 -17.68 17.78
C ILE A 150 -13.13 -18.85 17.51
N GLU A 151 -12.72 -19.82 16.69
CA GLU A 151 -13.52 -21.00 16.41
C GLU A 151 -13.75 -21.85 17.67
N LYS A 152 -12.70 -22.08 18.46
CA LYS A 152 -12.80 -22.76 19.77
C LYS A 152 -13.74 -22.02 20.72
N VAL A 153 -13.62 -20.70 20.84
CA VAL A 153 -14.52 -19.86 21.66
C VAL A 153 -15.97 -20.00 21.19
N HIS A 154 -16.21 -19.99 19.88
CA HIS A 154 -17.54 -20.14 19.32
C HIS A 154 -18.15 -21.52 19.67
N VAL A 155 -17.36 -22.60 19.63
CA VAL A 155 -17.79 -23.94 20.07
C VAL A 155 -18.13 -23.96 21.56
N HIS A 156 -17.29 -23.36 22.41
CA HIS A 156 -17.54 -23.28 23.84
C HIS A 156 -18.80 -22.45 24.17
N MET A 157 -19.01 -21.34 23.47
CA MET A 157 -20.20 -20.50 23.61
C MET A 157 -21.47 -21.24 23.19
N LYS A 158 -21.44 -21.97 22.07
CA LYS A 158 -22.56 -22.85 21.65
C LYS A 158 -22.89 -23.91 22.70
N LYS A 159 -21.87 -24.56 23.27
CA LYS A 159 -22.06 -25.54 24.36
C LYS A 159 -22.65 -24.87 25.61
N ALA A 160 -22.15 -23.71 26.02
CA ALA A 160 -22.67 -22.96 27.17
C ALA A 160 -24.14 -22.56 26.97
N ILE A 161 -24.54 -22.14 25.76
CA ILE A 161 -25.94 -21.87 25.41
C ILE A 161 -26.80 -23.14 25.51
N GLN A 162 -26.31 -24.28 25.03
CA GLN A 162 -27.02 -25.55 25.16
C GLN A 162 -27.18 -25.98 26.62
N TYR A 163 -26.15 -25.83 27.46
CA TYR A 163 -26.24 -26.10 28.90
C TYR A 163 -27.23 -25.15 29.59
N LYS A 164 -27.22 -23.86 29.26
CA LYS A 164 -28.21 -22.89 29.75
C LYS A 164 -29.64 -23.28 29.36
N ARG A 165 -29.84 -23.75 28.13
CA ARG A 165 -31.16 -24.17 27.62
C ARG A 165 -31.64 -25.51 28.21
N LYS A 166 -30.70 -26.39 28.58
CA LYS A 166 -30.98 -27.69 29.22
C LYS A 166 -31.03 -27.62 30.75
N ASN A 167 -30.80 -26.45 31.36
CA ASN A 167 -30.84 -26.28 32.82
C ASN A 167 -32.29 -26.42 33.34
N PRO A 168 -32.65 -27.53 34.02
CA PRO A 168 -34.02 -27.76 34.46
C PRO A 168 -34.45 -26.81 35.59
N PHE A 169 -33.48 -26.29 36.34
CA PHE A 169 -33.70 -25.43 37.51
C PHE A 169 -34.35 -24.08 37.17
N LEU A 170 -34.20 -23.59 35.93
CA LEU A 170 -34.86 -22.35 35.48
C LEU A 170 -36.31 -22.57 35.02
N HIS A 171 -36.68 -23.79 34.61
CA HIS A 171 -38.05 -24.11 34.17
C HIS A 171 -38.96 -24.57 35.32
N VAL A 172 -38.40 -25.11 36.40
CA VAL A 172 -39.19 -25.67 37.52
C VAL A 172 -39.60 -24.59 38.56
N GLY A 173 -38.97 -23.41 38.55
CA GLY A 173 -39.23 -22.35 39.53
C GLY A 173 -40.48 -21.48 39.32
N MET A 174 -41.22 -21.63 38.22
CA MET A 174 -42.40 -20.78 37.92
C MET A 174 -43.75 -21.52 37.99
N ARG A 175 -43.81 -22.72 38.56
CA ARG A 175 -45.08 -23.49 38.59
C ARG A 175 -45.32 -24.22 39.91
N TRP A 176 -45.34 -23.51 41.03
CA TRP A 176 -45.97 -23.99 42.27
C TRP A 176 -46.63 -22.81 42.98
N GLY A 177 -47.97 -22.75 42.96
CA GLY A 177 -48.68 -21.70 43.68
C GLY A 177 -50.17 -21.50 43.38
N THR A 178 -50.92 -22.48 42.88
CA THR A 178 -52.40 -22.47 42.94
C THR A 178 -52.97 -23.88 42.94
N VAL A 179 -52.99 -24.53 44.11
CA VAL A 179 -53.99 -25.56 44.42
C VAL A 179 -54.42 -25.39 45.88
N TYR A 180 -55.71 -25.09 46.05
CA TYR A 180 -56.44 -24.95 47.30
C TYR A 180 -56.73 -26.34 47.88
N ILE A 181 -56.38 -26.61 49.15
CA ILE A 181 -56.80 -27.82 49.87
C ILE A 181 -57.56 -27.38 51.14
N PRO A 182 -58.86 -27.70 51.28
CA PRO A 182 -59.64 -27.37 52.46
C PRO A 182 -59.58 -28.49 53.51
N GLY A 183 -59.28 -28.12 54.76
CA GLY A 183 -59.64 -28.85 55.98
C GLY A 183 -58.70 -29.99 56.41
N TRP A 184 -57.89 -29.75 57.44
CA TRP A 184 -58.09 -30.29 58.82
C TRP A 184 -56.97 -29.79 59.77
N PRO A 185 -57.18 -29.81 61.11
CA PRO A 185 -56.65 -28.82 62.04
C PRO A 185 -55.53 -29.36 62.93
N SER A 186 -54.92 -28.39 63.61
CA SER A 186 -53.90 -28.42 64.63
C SER A 186 -54.03 -29.54 65.68
N GLY A 187 -52.88 -30.10 66.04
CA GLY A 187 -52.60 -30.86 67.26
C GLY A 187 -51.10 -30.90 67.48
#